data_AF-A0A7S2BYU5-F1
#
_entry.id   AF-A0A7S2BYU5-F1
#
_cell.length_a   1.000
_cell.length_b   1.000
_cell.length_c   1.000
_cell.angle_alpha   90.00
_cell.angle_beta   90.00
_cell.angle_gamma   90.00
#
_symmetry.space_group_name_H-M   'P 1'
#
loop_
_entity.id
_entity.type
_entity.pdbx_description
1 polymer ?
#
loop_
_entity_poly.entity_id
_entity_poly.type
_entity_poly.pdbx_seq_one_letter_code
_entity_poly.pdbx_strand_id
1 'polypeptide(L)'
;SLKSDGGRLERFETALLSCIEGLYRDRLVSTLGEVQLRMRDCGWSLGSELAAVLTVSARRPQHFKLVPPSIGEPPRVLLRELPPWFTGFQDSDVAGDKYSPDVWEGLEHMLMEPGCFPIKGGLAEVATQLSRRGSLPMSLRRLPLGELRHVLCLALGPRQLLRYSPDDGRLLVAALERPSNRAALETTPE
;
A
#
# COMPACT_ATOMS: atom_id res chain seq x y z
N SER A 1 25.18 -2.25 -19.91
CA SER A 1 24.91 -0.98 -19.19
C SER A 1 23.79 -0.24 -19.91
N LEU A 2 22.86 0.42 -19.22
CA LEU A 2 21.79 1.23 -19.84
C LEU A 2 22.33 2.31 -20.80
N LYS A 3 23.61 2.70 -20.64
CA LYS A 3 24.29 3.67 -21.52
C LYS A 3 24.78 3.09 -22.86
N SER A 4 24.83 1.77 -23.01
CA SER A 4 25.47 1.10 -24.16
C SER A 4 24.49 0.36 -25.07
N ASP A 5 23.22 0.25 -24.67
CA ASP A 5 22.18 -0.49 -25.38
C ASP A 5 20.91 0.37 -25.42
N GLY A 6 20.66 1.02 -26.56
CA GLY A 6 19.52 1.90 -26.77
C GLY A 6 18.18 1.19 -26.56
N GLY A 7 18.06 -0.06 -27.01
CA GLY A 7 16.82 -0.84 -26.84
C GLY A 7 16.56 -1.19 -25.37
N ARG A 8 17.61 -1.38 -24.56
CA ARG A 8 17.44 -1.58 -23.11
C ARG A 8 17.00 -0.30 -22.40
N LEU A 9 17.51 0.86 -22.81
CA LEU A 9 17.10 2.15 -22.26
C LEU A 9 15.62 2.45 -22.56
N GLU A 10 15.16 2.22 -23.78
CA GLU A 10 13.75 2.41 -24.15
C GLU A 10 12.80 1.51 -23.34
N ARG A 11 13.17 0.23 -23.16
CA ARG A 11 12.41 -0.70 -22.31
C ARG A 11 12.38 -0.22 -20.85
N PHE A 12 13.50 0.29 -20.35
CA PHE A 12 13.58 0.85 -19.00
C PHE A 12 12.68 2.07 -18.84
N GLU A 13 12.70 3.01 -19.81
CA GLU A 13 11.84 4.20 -19.80
C GLU A 13 10.36 3.83 -19.83
N THR A 14 9.98 2.87 -20.67
CA THR A 14 8.61 2.36 -20.74
C THR A 14 8.18 1.72 -19.42
N ALA A 15 9.05 0.90 -18.84
CA ALA A 15 8.78 0.26 -17.55
C ALA A 15 8.66 1.30 -16.42
N LEU A 16 9.52 2.32 -16.42
CA LEU A 16 9.50 3.41 -15.44
C LEU A 16 8.19 4.20 -15.51
N LEU A 17 7.76 4.58 -16.72
CA LEU A 17 6.48 5.28 -16.91
C LEU A 17 5.32 4.42 -16.41
N SER A 18 5.26 3.15 -16.83
CA SER A 18 4.23 2.20 -16.39
C SER A 18 4.22 2.00 -14.86
N CYS A 19 5.40 1.94 -14.23
CA CYS A 19 5.50 1.87 -12.77
C CYS A 19 4.91 3.10 -12.09
N ILE A 20 5.26 4.30 -12.57
CA ILE A 20 4.75 5.56 -12.01
C ILE A 20 3.24 5.67 -12.22
N GLU A 21 2.72 5.38 -13.41
CA GLU A 21 1.28 5.35 -13.66
C GLU A 21 0.56 4.33 -12.76
N GLY A 22 1.16 3.16 -12.54
CA GLY A 22 0.66 2.15 -11.62
C GLY A 22 0.56 2.67 -10.18
N LEU A 23 1.53 3.44 -9.71
CA LEU A 23 1.48 4.09 -8.40
C LEU A 23 0.34 5.12 -8.32
N TYR A 24 0.09 5.87 -9.39
CA TYR A 24 -1.06 6.79 -9.45
C TYR A 24 -2.40 6.05 -9.39
N ARG A 25 -2.54 4.91 -10.09
CA ARG A 25 -3.74 4.05 -10.00
C ARG A 25 -3.93 3.50 -8.59
N ASP A 26 -2.82 3.17 -7.94
CA ASP A 26 -2.79 2.71 -6.56
C ASP A 26 -2.96 3.85 -5.54
N ARG A 27 -3.06 5.10 -6.01
CA ARG A 27 -3.14 6.31 -5.18
C ARG A 27 -1.94 6.44 -4.22
N LEU A 28 -0.78 5.92 -4.60
CA LEU A 28 0.47 6.03 -3.85
C LEU A 28 1.34 7.13 -4.41
N VAL A 29 1.93 7.94 -3.53
CA VAL A 29 2.91 8.94 -3.93
C VAL A 29 4.12 8.25 -4.54
N SER A 30 4.51 8.66 -5.76
CA SER A 30 5.65 8.11 -6.49
C SER A 30 6.99 8.55 -5.93
N THR A 31 7.28 8.13 -4.69
CA THR A 31 8.60 8.28 -4.07
C THR A 31 9.62 7.41 -4.79
N LEU A 32 10.91 7.76 -4.70
CA LEU A 32 11.97 6.96 -5.30
C LEU A 32 11.95 5.50 -4.80
N GLY A 33 11.66 5.29 -3.52
CA GLY A 33 11.57 3.95 -2.93
C GLY A 33 10.43 3.12 -3.52
N GLU A 34 9.23 3.69 -3.66
CA GLU A 34 8.08 3.02 -4.26
C GLU A 34 8.31 2.71 -5.74
N VAL A 35 8.91 3.64 -6.49
CA VAL A 35 9.26 3.42 -7.90
C VAL A 35 10.28 2.29 -8.03
N GLN A 36 11.36 2.30 -7.25
CA GLN A 36 12.37 1.26 -7.28
C GLN A 36 11.83 -0.11 -6.85
N LEU A 37 10.95 -0.15 -5.85
CA LEU A 37 10.27 -1.37 -5.43
C LEU A 37 9.45 -1.96 -6.57
N ARG A 38 8.64 -1.14 -7.24
CA ARG A 38 7.78 -1.57 -8.34
C ARG A 38 8.57 -1.97 -9.58
N MET A 39 9.65 -1.25 -9.88
CA MET A 39 10.59 -1.63 -10.94
C MET A 39 11.20 -3.01 -10.68
N ARG A 40 11.55 -3.31 -9.41
CA ARG A 40 12.04 -4.64 -9.01
C ARG A 40 10.99 -5.73 -9.21
N ASP A 41 9.74 -5.47 -8.85
CA ASP A 41 8.62 -6.40 -9.12
C ASP A 41 8.43 -6.66 -10.62
N CYS A 42 8.77 -5.69 -11.48
CA CYS A 42 8.78 -5.84 -12.94
C CYS A 42 10.08 -6.46 -13.50
N GLY A 43 10.95 -7.01 -12.64
CA GLY A 43 12.19 -7.70 -13.05
C GLY A 43 13.43 -6.82 -13.16
N TRP A 44 13.35 -5.53 -12.85
CA TRP A 44 14.52 -4.63 -12.84
C TRP A 44 15.20 -4.67 -11.46
N SER A 45 16.09 -5.63 -11.27
CA SER A 45 16.72 -5.89 -9.96
C SER A 45 18.17 -5.40 -9.86
N LEU A 46 18.80 -5.02 -10.97
CA LEU A 46 20.20 -4.55 -10.95
C LEU A 46 20.27 -3.19 -10.25
N GLY A 47 21.10 -3.11 -9.20
CA GLY A 47 21.25 -1.89 -8.40
C GLY A 47 21.63 -0.66 -9.22
N SER A 48 22.44 -0.83 -10.28
CA SER A 48 22.82 0.25 -11.20
C SER A 48 21.67 0.76 -12.05
N GLU A 49 20.69 -0.09 -12.38
CA GLU A 49 19.49 0.29 -13.13
C GLU A 49 18.50 1.03 -12.23
N LEU A 50 18.29 0.52 -11.01
CA LEU A 50 17.46 1.18 -10.01
C LEU A 50 18.04 2.54 -9.57
N ALA A 51 19.36 2.66 -9.50
CA ALA A 51 20.03 3.94 -9.25
C ALA A 51 19.87 4.93 -10.43
N ALA A 52 19.61 4.43 -11.64
CA ALA A 52 19.43 5.26 -12.82
C ALA A 52 18.05 5.93 -12.92
N VAL A 53 17.07 5.53 -12.09
CA VAL A 53 15.69 6.06 -12.12
C VAL A 53 15.65 7.58 -12.21
N LEU A 54 16.28 8.28 -11.26
CA LEU A 54 16.29 9.75 -11.23
C LEU A 54 16.97 10.35 -12.48
N THR A 55 18.05 9.74 -12.95
CA THR A 55 18.80 10.21 -14.13
C THR A 55 17.97 10.07 -15.40
N VAL A 56 17.28 8.93 -15.57
CA VAL A 56 16.40 8.69 -16.71
C VAL A 56 15.20 9.63 -16.67
N SER A 57 14.58 9.80 -15.49
CA SER A 57 13.48 10.76 -15.31
C SER A 57 13.90 12.19 -15.65
N ALA A 58 15.09 12.63 -15.22
CA ALA A 58 15.60 13.97 -15.50
C ALA A 58 15.78 14.26 -17.00
N ARG A 59 16.04 13.21 -17.81
CA ARG A 59 16.19 13.31 -19.26
C ARG A 59 14.85 13.40 -20.00
N ARG A 60 13.73 13.17 -19.32
CA ARG A 60 12.38 13.21 -19.88
C ARG A 60 11.51 14.24 -19.12
N PRO A 61 11.92 15.52 -19.07
CA PRO A 61 11.22 16.53 -18.29
C PRO A 61 9.79 16.75 -18.77
N GLN A 62 9.46 16.46 -20.04
CA GLN A 62 8.11 16.53 -20.57
C GLN A 62 7.14 15.56 -19.88
N HIS A 63 7.62 14.39 -19.45
CA HIS A 63 6.78 13.38 -18.79
C HIS A 63 6.87 13.46 -17.27
N PHE A 64 8.06 13.78 -16.74
CA PHE A 64 8.33 13.70 -15.31
C PHE A 64 8.64 15.06 -14.68
N LYS A 65 8.15 15.21 -13.46
CA LYS A 65 8.52 16.27 -12.53
C LYS A 65 9.29 15.65 -11.37
N LEU A 66 10.58 15.96 -11.30
CA LEU A 66 11.41 15.57 -10.16
C LEU A 66 11.21 16.58 -9.02
N VAL A 67 10.88 16.05 -7.83
CA VAL A 67 10.79 16.83 -6.60
C VAL A 67 11.95 16.42 -5.71
N PRO A 68 12.84 17.36 -5.33
CA PRO A 68 13.95 17.06 -4.43
C PRO A 68 13.44 16.60 -3.07
N PRO A 69 14.27 15.89 -2.28
CA PRO A 69 13.90 15.56 -0.91
C PRO A 69 13.68 16.83 -0.09
N SER A 70 12.71 16.77 0.82
CA SER A 70 12.44 17.80 1.83
C SER A 70 12.68 17.18 3.22
N ILE A 71 12.61 17.98 4.29
CA ILE A 71 12.83 17.46 5.64
C ILE A 71 11.79 16.37 5.95
N GLY A 72 12.27 15.14 6.16
CA GLY A 72 11.42 13.98 6.44
C GLY A 72 10.77 13.34 5.21
N GLU A 73 10.96 13.88 4.00
CA GLU A 73 10.35 13.33 2.78
C GLU A 73 11.40 12.86 1.76
N PRO A 74 11.27 11.64 1.21
CA PRO A 74 12.16 11.15 0.17
C PRO A 74 11.94 11.89 -1.16
N PRO A 75 12.91 11.84 -2.09
CA PRO A 75 12.72 12.38 -3.44
C PRO A 75 11.54 11.71 -4.16
N ARG A 76 10.84 12.48 -5.00
CA ARG A 76 9.65 12.02 -5.73
C ARG A 76 9.82 12.17 -7.24
N VAL A 77 9.28 11.22 -7.99
CA VAL A 77 9.21 11.22 -9.45
C VAL A 77 7.74 11.25 -9.84
N LEU A 78 7.22 12.45 -10.07
CA LEU A 78 5.81 12.67 -10.37
C LEU A 78 5.59 12.74 -11.89
N LEU A 79 4.37 12.44 -12.34
CA LEU A 79 3.94 12.79 -13.69
C LEU A 79 3.77 14.31 -13.79
N ARG A 80 4.23 14.89 -14.90
CA ARG A 80 4.05 16.32 -15.17
C ARG A 80 2.59 16.65 -15.48
N GLU A 81 1.96 15.84 -16.33
CA GLU A 81 0.54 15.90 -16.63
C GLU A 81 -0.18 14.86 -15.78
N LEU A 82 -1.17 15.29 -15.02
CA LEU A 82 -1.97 14.38 -14.20
C LEU A 82 -2.94 13.61 -15.11
N PRO A 83 -3.02 12.27 -14.98
CA PRO A 83 -4.02 11.52 -15.71
C PRO A 83 -5.44 11.97 -15.33
N PRO A 84 -6.38 12.06 -16.29
CA PRO A 84 -7.73 12.58 -16.02
C PRO A 84 -8.54 11.71 -15.05
N TRP A 85 -8.16 10.43 -14.90
CA TRP A 85 -8.77 9.49 -13.95
C TRP A 85 -8.19 9.58 -12.53
N PHE A 86 -7.13 10.37 -12.31
CA PHE A 86 -6.46 10.44 -11.03
C PHE A 86 -7.22 11.32 -10.04
N THR A 87 -7.64 10.74 -8.91
CA THR A 87 -8.47 11.41 -7.88
C THR A 87 -7.66 11.86 -6.66
N GLY A 88 -6.33 11.90 -6.77
CA GLY A 88 -5.42 12.27 -5.69
C GLY A 88 -4.84 11.07 -4.93
N PHE A 89 -3.70 11.30 -4.29
CA PHE A 89 -3.02 10.28 -3.47
C PHE A 89 -3.80 10.02 -2.18
N GLN A 90 -3.69 8.80 -1.67
CA GLN A 90 -4.18 8.44 -0.36
C GLN A 90 -3.06 8.68 0.66
N ASP A 91 -3.33 9.59 1.59
CA ASP A 91 -2.50 9.78 2.77
C ASP A 91 -2.87 8.71 3.81
N SER A 92 -1.87 7.99 4.33
CA SER A 92 -2.07 6.99 5.37
C SER A 92 -2.31 7.60 6.74
N ASP A 93 -1.90 8.86 6.95
CA ASP A 93 -1.83 9.47 8.27
C ASP A 93 -3.08 10.32 8.57
N VAL A 94 -3.97 10.49 7.59
CA VAL A 94 -5.24 11.18 7.78
C VAL A 94 -6.18 10.34 8.64
N ALA A 95 -6.49 10.83 9.83
CA ALA A 95 -7.47 10.23 10.72
C ALA A 95 -8.91 10.48 10.19
N GLY A 96 -9.35 9.69 9.22
CA GLY A 96 -10.70 9.78 8.67
C GLY A 96 -11.19 8.45 8.12
N ASP A 97 -12.17 7.85 8.77
CA ASP A 97 -12.86 6.68 8.24
C ASP A 97 -13.93 7.11 7.22
N LYS A 98 -13.65 6.83 5.96
CA LYS A 98 -14.54 7.10 4.82
C LYS A 98 -15.07 5.82 4.15
N TYR A 99 -14.75 4.65 4.71
CA TYR A 99 -15.02 3.37 4.09
C TYR A 99 -16.41 2.87 4.48
N SER A 100 -17.09 2.20 3.56
CA SER A 100 -18.41 1.62 3.82
C SER A 100 -18.33 0.46 4.83
N PRO A 101 -19.44 0.11 5.50
CA PRO A 101 -19.49 -1.06 6.37
C PRO A 101 -18.98 -2.36 5.72
N ASP A 102 -19.29 -2.59 4.43
CA ASP A 102 -18.86 -3.77 3.68
C ASP A 102 -17.33 -3.98 3.63
N VAL A 103 -16.55 -2.89 3.68
CA VAL A 103 -15.08 -2.97 3.73
C VAL A 103 -14.63 -3.55 5.06
N TRP A 104 -15.28 -3.12 6.14
CA TRP A 104 -14.97 -3.55 7.50
C TRP A 104 -15.44 -4.97 7.77
N GLU A 105 -16.66 -5.31 7.37
CA GLU A 105 -17.18 -6.68 7.45
C GLU A 105 -16.30 -7.66 6.66
N GLY A 106 -15.88 -7.25 5.45
CA GLY A 106 -14.94 -8.03 4.65
C GLY A 106 -13.59 -8.22 5.35
N LEU A 107 -13.05 -7.15 5.94
CA LEU A 107 -11.81 -7.24 6.72
C LEU A 107 -11.96 -8.18 7.91
N GLU A 108 -12.99 -8.02 8.73
CA GLU A 108 -13.23 -8.87 9.90
C GLU A 108 -13.40 -10.35 9.52
N HIS A 109 -14.15 -10.63 8.46
CA HIS A 109 -14.27 -12.00 7.93
C HIS A 109 -12.89 -12.58 7.57
N MET A 110 -12.10 -11.82 6.83
CA MET A 110 -10.74 -12.21 6.44
C MET A 110 -9.82 -12.40 7.65
N LEU A 111 -9.98 -11.62 8.73
CA LEU A 111 -9.20 -11.75 9.96
C LEU A 111 -9.55 -13.03 10.76
N MET A 112 -10.77 -13.54 10.63
CA MET A 112 -11.21 -14.78 11.25
C MET A 112 -10.76 -16.04 10.47
N GLU A 113 -10.32 -15.90 9.22
CA GLU A 113 -9.89 -17.03 8.39
C GLU A 113 -8.55 -17.62 8.88
N PRO A 114 -8.49 -18.95 9.12
CA PRO A 114 -7.25 -19.62 9.52
C PRO A 114 -6.13 -19.40 8.49
N GLY A 115 -4.93 -19.05 8.97
CA GLY A 115 -3.74 -18.85 8.13
C GLY A 115 -3.68 -17.51 7.41
N CYS A 116 -4.68 -16.64 7.58
CA CYS A 116 -4.63 -15.29 7.02
C CYS A 116 -3.59 -14.42 7.72
N PHE A 117 -3.49 -14.56 9.05
CA PHE A 117 -2.54 -13.88 9.93
C PHE A 117 -1.84 -14.92 10.82
N PRO A 118 -0.64 -14.62 11.35
CA PRO A 118 0.09 -13.35 11.29
C PRO A 118 0.82 -13.09 9.95
N ILE A 119 1.02 -11.82 9.59
CA ILE A 119 1.77 -11.41 8.40
C ILE A 119 3.01 -10.63 8.83
N LYS A 120 4.19 -11.01 8.32
CA LYS A 120 5.44 -10.30 8.59
C LYS A 120 5.57 -9.06 7.70
N GLY A 121 6.08 -7.97 8.28
CA GLY A 121 6.45 -6.75 7.56
C GLY A 121 5.72 -5.52 8.07
N GLY A 122 6.14 -4.36 7.54
CA GLY A 122 5.44 -3.11 7.78
C GLY A 122 4.08 -3.05 7.08
N LEU A 123 3.26 -2.07 7.42
CA LEU A 123 1.91 -1.87 6.86
C LEU A 123 1.90 -1.87 5.31
N ALA A 124 2.89 -1.25 4.68
CA ALA A 124 3.06 -1.24 3.22
C ALA A 124 3.28 -2.65 2.63
N GLU A 125 4.05 -3.48 3.33
CA GLU A 125 4.36 -4.84 2.91
C GLU A 125 3.16 -5.77 3.13
N VAL A 126 2.46 -5.61 4.25
CA VAL A 126 1.21 -6.34 4.53
C VAL A 126 0.14 -6.00 3.49
N ALA A 127 -0.07 -4.71 3.18
CA ALA A 127 -1.02 -4.30 2.15
C ALA A 127 -0.70 -4.93 0.79
N THR A 128 0.58 -4.93 0.40
CA THR A 128 1.05 -5.53 -0.85
C THR A 128 0.84 -7.06 -0.86
N GLN A 129 1.10 -7.73 0.26
CA GLN A 129 0.85 -9.17 0.38
C GLN A 129 -0.65 -9.48 0.27
N LEU A 130 -1.50 -8.71 0.96
CA LEU A 130 -2.95 -8.88 0.91
C LEU A 130 -3.51 -8.62 -0.50
N SER A 131 -3.07 -7.56 -1.18
CA SER A 131 -3.56 -7.23 -2.52
C SER A 131 -3.22 -8.30 -3.56
N ARG A 132 -2.19 -9.12 -3.30
CA ARG A 132 -1.79 -10.26 -4.15
C ARG A 132 -2.52 -11.56 -3.81
N ARG A 133 -3.28 -11.63 -2.70
CA ARG A 133 -4.05 -12.82 -2.34
C ARG A 133 -5.31 -12.93 -3.18
N GLY A 134 -5.52 -14.11 -3.77
CA GLY A 134 -6.73 -14.40 -4.55
C GLY A 134 -8.02 -14.46 -3.72
N SER A 135 -7.91 -14.69 -2.41
CA SER A 135 -9.03 -14.82 -1.46
C SER A 135 -9.50 -13.50 -0.86
N LEU A 136 -8.99 -12.36 -1.31
CA LEU A 136 -9.37 -11.07 -0.73
C LEU A 136 -10.86 -10.79 -1.00
N PRO A 137 -11.67 -10.44 0.03
CA PRO A 137 -13.07 -10.06 -0.14
C PRO A 137 -13.25 -8.99 -1.20
N MET A 138 -14.34 -9.04 -1.96
CA MET A 138 -14.56 -8.13 -3.09
C MET A 138 -14.59 -6.66 -2.70
N SER A 139 -15.05 -6.32 -1.49
CA SER A 139 -15.02 -4.96 -0.95
C SER A 139 -13.58 -4.43 -0.80
N LEU A 140 -12.65 -5.27 -0.34
CA LEU A 140 -11.23 -4.93 -0.19
C LEU A 140 -10.47 -5.02 -1.53
N ARG A 141 -10.81 -5.97 -2.40
CA ARG A 141 -10.12 -6.19 -3.69
C ARG A 141 -10.27 -5.02 -4.66
N ARG A 142 -11.34 -4.24 -4.52
CA ARG A 142 -11.60 -3.05 -5.34
C ARG A 142 -10.81 -1.82 -4.88
N LEU A 143 -10.23 -1.85 -3.68
CA LEU A 143 -9.48 -0.73 -3.14
C LEU A 143 -8.11 -0.63 -3.83
N PRO A 144 -7.71 0.56 -4.30
CA PRO A 144 -6.33 0.85 -4.64
C PRO A 144 -5.38 0.52 -3.49
N LEU A 145 -4.13 0.17 -3.78
CA LEU A 145 -3.18 -0.24 -2.72
C LEU A 145 -2.99 0.82 -1.63
N GLY A 146 -2.99 2.11 -1.98
CA GLY A 146 -2.94 3.21 -1.01
C GLY A 146 -4.16 3.24 -0.09
N GLU A 147 -5.34 2.93 -0.61
CA GLU A 147 -6.55 2.81 0.22
C GLU A 147 -6.50 1.59 1.12
N LEU A 148 -6.00 0.45 0.62
CA LEU A 148 -5.80 -0.74 1.44
C LEU A 148 -4.79 -0.48 2.59
N ARG A 149 -3.71 0.26 2.32
CA ARG A 149 -2.77 0.72 3.36
C ARG A 149 -3.49 1.56 4.42
N HIS A 150 -4.30 2.52 3.99
CA HIS A 150 -5.05 3.37 4.91
C HIS A 150 -6.09 2.58 5.74
N VAL A 151 -6.81 1.62 5.14
CA VAL A 151 -7.70 0.69 5.87
C VAL A 151 -6.93 -0.07 6.96
N LEU A 152 -5.74 -0.60 6.64
CA LEU A 152 -4.90 -1.29 7.63
C LEU A 152 -4.40 -0.35 8.72
N CYS A 153 -4.14 0.93 8.40
CA CYS A 153 -3.77 1.93 9.39
C CYS A 153 -4.92 2.20 10.37
N LEU A 154 -6.13 2.38 9.86
CA LEU A 154 -7.34 2.54 10.66
C LEU A 154 -7.62 1.29 11.53
N ALA A 155 -7.41 0.10 10.98
CA ALA A 155 -7.53 -1.17 11.70
C ALA A 155 -6.50 -1.31 12.83
N LEU A 156 -5.30 -0.77 12.66
CA LEU A 156 -4.24 -0.73 13.68
C LEU A 156 -4.48 0.33 14.76
N GLY A 157 -5.00 1.49 14.37
CA GLY A 157 -5.20 2.63 15.27
C GLY A 157 -6.62 2.66 15.83
N PRO A 158 -7.51 3.51 15.28
CA PRO A 158 -8.82 3.81 15.87
C PRO A 158 -9.75 2.60 16.00
N ARG A 159 -9.67 1.62 15.08
CA ARG A 159 -10.57 0.45 15.11
C ARG A 159 -10.02 -0.74 15.91
N GLN A 160 -8.72 -0.75 16.20
CA GLN A 160 -8.07 -1.78 17.02
C GLN A 160 -8.39 -3.23 16.61
N LEU A 161 -8.57 -3.49 15.32
CA LEU A 161 -8.77 -4.85 14.77
C LEU A 161 -7.43 -5.58 14.59
N LEU A 162 -6.34 -4.82 14.48
CA LEU A 162 -4.98 -5.30 14.27
C LEU A 162 -4.06 -4.74 15.34
N ARG A 163 -2.97 -5.45 15.62
CA ARG A 163 -1.89 -4.99 16.49
C ARG A 163 -0.53 -5.46 16.00
N TYR A 164 0.52 -4.69 16.29
CA TYR A 164 1.89 -5.14 16.07
C TYR A 164 2.34 -6.08 17.19
N SER A 165 2.96 -7.18 16.80
CA SER A 165 3.73 -8.02 17.69
C SER A 165 5.03 -7.29 18.06
N PRO A 166 5.30 -7.03 19.35
CA PRO A 166 6.51 -6.34 19.78
C PRO A 166 7.78 -7.17 19.53
N ASP A 167 7.65 -8.49 19.42
CA ASP A 167 8.80 -9.41 19.42
C ASP A 167 9.33 -9.72 18.02
N ASP A 168 8.48 -9.69 16.99
CA ASP A 168 8.84 -10.20 15.65
C ASP A 168 8.37 -9.30 14.48
N GLY A 169 7.81 -8.13 14.78
CA GLY A 169 7.38 -7.16 13.76
C GLY A 169 6.27 -7.67 12.84
N ARG A 170 5.49 -8.65 13.31
CA ARG A 170 4.32 -9.17 12.59
C ARG A 170 3.08 -8.39 12.94
N LEU A 171 2.19 -8.26 11.97
CA LEU A 171 0.83 -7.80 12.20
C LEU A 171 -0.01 -8.98 12.67
N LEU A 172 -0.70 -8.81 13.79
CA LEU A 172 -1.56 -9.80 14.43
C LEU A 172 -3.00 -9.31 14.43
N VAL A 173 -3.94 -10.25 14.43
CA VAL A 173 -5.34 -9.95 14.78
C VAL A 173 -5.36 -9.53 16.25
N ALA A 174 -5.88 -8.34 16.53
CA ALA A 174 -6.22 -7.99 17.91
C ALA A 174 -7.33 -8.93 18.35
N ALA A 175 -7.24 -9.51 19.54
CA ALA A 175 -8.30 -10.39 20.03
C ALA A 175 -9.62 -9.65 19.88
N LEU A 176 -10.52 -10.15 19.01
CA LEU A 176 -11.90 -9.72 18.97
C LEU A 176 -12.48 -10.17 20.32
N GLU A 177 -12.24 -9.40 21.38
CA GLU A 177 -13.02 -9.47 22.59
C GLU A 177 -14.42 -9.03 22.19
N ARG A 178 -15.18 -9.96 21.58
CA ARG A 178 -16.62 -9.89 21.63
C ARG A 178 -16.92 -9.79 23.13
N PRO A 179 -17.61 -8.75 23.63
CA PRO A 179 -18.12 -8.78 24.98
C PRO A 179 -18.97 -10.05 25.07
N SER A 180 -18.38 -11.07 25.67
CA SER A 180 -19.00 -12.37 25.79
C SER A 180 -20.15 -12.17 26.75
N ASN A 181 -21.35 -12.28 26.19
CA ASN A 181 -22.65 -12.29 26.85
C ASN A 181 -22.54 -12.74 28.33
N ARG A 182 -22.47 -11.76 29.25
CA ARG A 182 -22.62 -11.95 30.69
C ARG A 182 -23.72 -11.01 31.17
N ALA A 183 -24.94 -11.40 30.82
CA ALA A 183 -26.12 -11.18 31.65
C ALA A 183 -27.01 -12.42 31.49
N ALA A 184 -26.49 -13.55 31.98
CA ALA A 184 -27.36 -14.65 32.36
C ALA A 184 -28.15 -14.19 33.61
N LEU A 185 -29.46 -14.14 33.45
CA LEU A 185 -30.44 -14.62 34.44
C LEU A 185 -30.16 -14.26 35.90
N GLU A 186 -30.68 -13.11 36.33
CA GLU A 186 -31.30 -13.02 37.66
C GLU A 186 -32.79 -12.72 37.47
N THR A 187 -33.54 -13.78 37.20
CA THR A 187 -34.94 -13.87 37.59
C THR A 187 -34.98 -14.37 39.02
N THR A 188 -35.40 -13.54 39.99
CA THR A 188 -36.30 -14.02 41.03
C THR A 188 -37.13 -12.87 41.59
N PRO A 189 -38.47 -13.02 41.69
CA PRO A 189 -39.38 -12.01 42.19
C PRO A 189 -39.54 -12.10 43.71
N GLU A 190 -39.84 -10.95 44.34
CA GLU A 190 -40.74 -10.86 45.50
C GLU A 190 -41.69 -9.67 45.29
#